data_AF-A0A176RX51-F1
#
_entry.id   AF-A0A176RX51-F1
#
_cell.length_a   1.000
_cell.length_b   1.000
_cell.length_c   1.000
_cell.angle_alpha   90.00
_cell.angle_beta   90.00
_cell.angle_gamma   90.00
#
_symmetry.space_group_name_H-M   'P 1'
#
loop_
_entity.id
_entity.type
_entity.pdbx_description
1 polymer ?
#
loop_
_entity_poly.entity_id
_entity_poly.type
_entity_poly.pdbx_seq_one_letter_code
_entity_poly.pdbx_strand_id
1 'polypeptide(L)'
;GDLTRLGAKTIVDFVENNPDVVHVEETFVGKAASFERESGIKKRHRGLGEAAIAEFFANIDEKIDPKEPVLILFEDSDIRRINAFFQGNAHLLSTRALLVGMEECSIIESADEVWQSIISAGRKPSDKMIDQPSTYSGESRSWKPL
;
A
#
# COMPACT_ATOMS: atom_id res chain seq x y z
N GLY A 1 10.71 -11.30 -10.88
CA GLY A 1 9.56 -12.22 -10.75
C GLY A 1 9.01 -12.45 -12.14
N ASP A 2 8.29 -13.55 -12.38
CA ASP A 2 7.70 -13.82 -13.69
C ASP A 2 6.58 -12.79 -13.98
N LEU A 3 6.89 -11.81 -14.83
CA LEU A 3 6.01 -10.69 -15.23
C LEU A 3 4.96 -11.11 -16.28
N THR A 4 4.88 -12.40 -16.62
CA THR A 4 3.95 -12.92 -17.66
C THR A 4 2.49 -12.99 -17.22
N ARG A 5 2.16 -12.74 -15.95
CA ARG A 5 0.77 -12.59 -15.52
C ARG A 5 0.26 -11.23 -15.98
N LEU A 6 -0.79 -11.23 -16.82
CA LEU A 6 -1.38 -10.04 -17.44
C LEU A 6 -1.50 -8.83 -16.48
N GLY A 7 -1.98 -9.06 -15.25
CA GLY A 7 -2.09 -8.00 -14.24
C GLY A 7 -0.76 -7.42 -13.72
N ALA A 8 0.31 -8.22 -13.65
CA ALA A 8 1.63 -7.73 -13.23
C ALA A 8 2.23 -6.80 -14.30
N LYS A 9 2.07 -7.16 -15.57
CA LYS A 9 2.50 -6.30 -16.68
C LYS A 9 1.71 -4.98 -16.70
N THR A 10 0.38 -5.03 -16.54
CA THR A 10 -0.44 -3.80 -16.49
C THR A 10 -0.02 -2.86 -15.38
N ILE A 11 0.34 -3.37 -14.19
CA ILE A 11 0.82 -2.53 -13.09
C ILE A 11 2.18 -1.90 -13.45
N VAL A 12 3.11 -2.67 -14.01
CA VAL A 12 4.42 -2.15 -14.44
C VAL A 12 4.23 -1.07 -15.50
N ASP A 13 3.46 -1.37 -16.55
CA ASP A 13 3.17 -0.43 -17.63
C ASP A 13 2.48 0.84 -17.06
N PHE A 14 1.59 0.71 -16.07
CA PHE A 14 0.96 1.88 -15.41
C PHE A 14 1.99 2.74 -14.67
N VAL A 15 2.87 2.13 -13.87
CA VAL A 15 3.93 2.84 -13.14
C VAL A 15 4.88 3.56 -14.11
N GLU A 16 5.32 2.87 -15.15
CA GLU A 16 6.26 3.41 -16.14
C GLU A 16 5.67 4.56 -16.97
N ASN A 17 4.36 4.52 -17.24
CA ASN A 17 3.68 5.55 -18.04
C ASN A 17 3.15 6.75 -17.22
N ASN A 18 3.28 6.73 -15.89
CA ASN A 18 2.78 7.80 -15.02
C ASN A 18 3.85 8.32 -14.03
N PRO A 19 5.07 8.68 -14.48
CA PRO A 19 6.18 9.03 -13.60
C PRO A 19 5.97 10.32 -12.80
N ASP A 20 5.07 11.20 -13.27
CA ASP A 20 4.77 12.48 -12.63
C ASP A 20 3.90 12.33 -11.36
N VAL A 21 3.23 11.18 -11.21
CA VAL A 21 2.29 10.92 -10.11
C VAL A 21 2.55 9.61 -9.37
N VAL A 22 3.36 8.71 -9.94
CA VAL A 22 3.79 7.47 -9.30
C VAL A 22 5.28 7.50 -9.07
N HIS A 23 5.67 7.47 -7.80
CA HIS A 23 7.07 7.39 -7.39
C HIS A 23 7.34 6.06 -6.69
N VAL A 24 8.32 5.32 -7.19
CA VAL A 24 8.78 4.07 -6.57
C VAL A 24 10.04 4.38 -5.77
N GLU A 25 9.93 4.23 -4.45
CA GLU A 25 11.04 4.46 -3.55
C GLU A 25 11.83 3.17 -3.34
N GLU A 26 13.09 3.18 -3.79
CA GLU A 26 14.02 2.06 -3.59
C GLU A 26 14.55 2.09 -2.16
N THR A 27 14.32 1.00 -1.43
CA THR A 27 14.90 0.79 -0.10
C THR A 27 16.21 0.02 -0.20
N PHE A 28 17.11 0.19 0.77
CA PHE A 28 18.33 -0.60 0.87
C PHE A 28 18.03 -2.10 0.92
N VAL A 29 17.00 -2.49 1.69
CA VAL A 29 16.52 -3.88 1.75
C VAL A 29 16.10 -4.36 0.36
N GLY A 30 15.36 -3.55 -0.39
CA GLY A 30 14.93 -3.85 -1.76
C GLY A 30 16.09 -4.02 -2.73
N LYS A 31 17.07 -3.11 -2.66
CA LYS A 31 18.27 -3.12 -3.49
C LYS A 31 19.14 -4.34 -3.23
N ALA A 32 19.40 -4.65 -1.96
CA ALA A 32 20.15 -5.83 -1.55
C ALA A 32 19.48 -7.12 -2.06
N ALA A 33 18.15 -7.21 -1.91
CA ALA A 33 17.38 -8.34 -2.42
C ALA A 33 17.38 -8.44 -3.97
N SER A 34 17.47 -7.31 -4.70
CA SER A 34 17.65 -7.34 -6.16
C SER A 34 19.02 -7.91 -6.53
N PHE A 35 20.08 -7.39 -5.92
CA PHE A 35 21.45 -7.82 -6.18
C PHE A 35 21.66 -9.31 -5.89
N GLU A 36 21.09 -9.83 -4.80
CA GLU A 36 21.15 -11.26 -4.47
C GLU A 36 20.47 -12.13 -5.55
N ARG A 37 19.31 -11.69 -6.06
CA ARG A 37 18.58 -12.40 -7.12
C ARG A 37 19.38 -12.40 -8.44
N GLU A 38 19.97 -11.26 -8.79
CA GLU A 38 20.80 -11.10 -9.99
C GLU A 38 22.09 -11.95 -9.90
N SER A 39 22.65 -12.07 -8.71
CA SER A 39 23.82 -12.92 -8.41
C SER A 39 23.49 -14.43 -8.39
N GLY A 40 22.24 -14.81 -8.64
CA GLY A 40 21.79 -16.21 -8.66
C GLY A 40 21.60 -16.84 -7.27
N ILE A 41 21.72 -16.06 -6.19
CA ILE A 41 21.49 -16.54 -4.82
C ILE A 41 19.99 -16.71 -4.60
N LYS A 42 19.50 -17.95 -4.66
CA LYS A 42 18.10 -18.29 -4.42
C LYS A 42 17.82 -18.52 -2.92
N LYS A 43 18.12 -17.54 -2.07
CA LYS A 43 17.66 -17.57 -0.66
C LYS A 43 16.30 -16.88 -0.55
N ARG A 44 15.32 -17.61 0.00
CA ARG A 44 14.04 -17.01 0.42
C ARG A 44 14.22 -16.39 1.79
N HIS A 45 14.46 -15.09 1.83
CA HIS A 45 14.41 -14.33 3.07
C HIS A 45 12.94 -14.02 3.40
N ARG A 46 12.44 -14.59 4.50
CA ARG A 46 11.16 -14.19 5.09
C ARG A 46 11.32 -12.79 5.68
N GLY A 47 10.32 -11.93 5.55
CA GLY A 47 10.33 -10.62 6.21
C GLY A 47 10.93 -9.46 5.40
N LEU A 48 11.42 -9.68 4.17
CA LEU A 48 12.04 -8.61 3.37
C LEU A 48 11.07 -7.48 3.02
N GLY A 49 9.81 -7.82 2.72
CA GLY A 49 8.79 -6.82 2.44
C GLY A 49 8.52 -5.96 3.66
N GLU A 50 8.38 -6.59 4.82
CA GLU A 50 8.17 -5.92 6.09
C GLU A 50 9.36 -5.03 6.48
N ALA A 51 10.59 -5.49 6.25
CA ALA A 51 11.79 -4.70 6.49
C ALA A 51 11.89 -3.50 5.54
N ALA A 52 11.56 -3.67 4.26
CA ALA A 52 11.50 -2.57 3.31
C ALA A 52 10.44 -1.53 3.69
N ILE A 53 9.25 -1.96 4.13
CA ILE A 53 8.19 -1.05 4.60
C ILE A 53 8.65 -0.27 5.84
N ALA A 54 9.29 -0.95 6.81
CA ALA A 54 9.81 -0.28 8.00
C ALA A 54 10.91 0.74 7.67
N GLU A 55 11.81 0.40 6.73
CA GLU A 55 12.85 1.31 6.25
C GLU A 55 12.24 2.54 5.55
N PHE A 56 11.25 2.32 4.68
CA PHE A 56 10.55 3.42 4.00
C PHE A 56 9.93 4.39 5.02
N PHE A 57 9.21 3.87 6.02
CA PHE A 57 8.59 4.74 7.01
C PHE A 57 9.55 5.41 7.98
N ALA A 58 10.71 4.80 8.25
CA ALA A 58 11.76 5.44 9.05
C ALA A 58 12.30 6.72 8.39
N ASN A 59 12.20 6.84 7.06
CA ASN A 59 12.70 7.96 6.27
C ASN A 59 11.57 8.79 5.63
N ILE A 60 10.31 8.61 6.04
CA ILE A 60 9.15 9.22 5.39
C ILE A 60 9.15 10.75 5.49
N ASP A 61 9.67 11.29 6.60
CA ASP A 61 9.75 12.74 6.84
C ASP A 61 10.75 13.44 5.89
N GLU A 62 11.64 12.69 5.24
CA GLU A 62 12.52 13.23 4.18
C GLU A 62 11.79 13.37 2.84
N LYS A 63 10.61 12.75 2.72
CA LYS A 63 9.85 12.63 1.46
C LYS A 63 8.54 13.39 1.47
N ILE A 64 7.89 13.49 2.63
CA ILE A 64 6.58 14.11 2.81
C ILE A 64 6.67 15.08 3.98
N ASP A 65 6.12 16.29 3.83
CA ASP A 65 6.00 17.22 4.95
C ASP A 65 5.10 16.60 6.03
N PRO A 66 5.54 16.50 7.30
CA PRO A 66 4.74 15.95 8.40
C PRO A 66 3.39 16.66 8.64
N LYS A 67 3.17 17.83 8.04
CA LYS A 67 1.89 18.57 8.10
C LYS A 67 0.93 18.20 6.97
N GLU A 68 1.41 17.56 5.91
CA GLU A 68 0.56 17.15 4.80
C GLU A 68 -0.30 15.94 5.21
N PRO A 69 -1.59 15.92 4.83
CA PRO A 69 -2.44 14.76 5.06
C PRO A 69 -1.99 13.60 4.16
N VAL A 70 -1.77 12.43 4.76
CA VAL A 70 -1.31 11.23 4.05
C VAL A 70 -2.41 10.18 4.05
N LEU A 71 -2.72 9.61 2.88
CA LEU A 71 -3.58 8.43 2.77
C LEU A 71 -2.70 7.19 2.56
N ILE A 72 -2.93 6.15 3.36
CA ILE A 72 -2.23 4.87 3.25
C ILE A 72 -3.19 3.78 2.83
N LEU A 73 -2.93 3.19 1.67
CA LEU A 73 -3.68 2.07 1.10
C LEU A 73 -2.98 0.75 1.41
N PHE A 74 -3.70 -0.24 1.94
CA PHE A 74 -3.12 -1.55 2.29
C PHE A 74 -4.13 -2.71 2.18
N GLU A 75 -3.64 -3.92 1.88
CA GLU A 75 -4.46 -5.13 1.61
C GLU A 75 -4.89 -5.91 2.89
N ASP A 76 -4.40 -5.47 4.04
CA ASP A 76 -4.74 -5.93 5.40
C ASP A 76 -4.21 -7.33 5.83
N SER A 77 -3.08 -7.26 6.52
CA SER A 77 -2.73 -8.12 7.66
C SER A 77 -1.88 -7.40 8.74
N ASP A 78 -1.47 -6.15 8.48
CA ASP A 78 -0.30 -5.52 9.12
C ASP A 78 -0.59 -4.15 9.76
N ILE A 79 -1.86 -3.80 9.98
CA ILE A 79 -2.30 -2.52 10.56
C ILE A 79 -1.55 -2.16 11.84
N ARG A 80 -1.33 -3.13 12.74
CA ARG A 80 -0.62 -2.91 14.00
C ARG A 80 0.81 -2.44 13.80
N ARG A 81 1.43 -2.81 12.67
CA ARG A 81 2.78 -2.38 12.29
C ARG A 81 2.72 -0.99 11.68
N ILE A 82 1.82 -0.79 10.72
CA ILE A 82 1.56 0.51 10.07
C ILE A 82 1.29 1.59 11.14
N ASN A 83 0.36 1.36 12.08
CA ASN A 83 0.03 2.30 13.16
C ASN A 83 1.22 2.70 14.05
N ALA A 84 2.28 1.90 14.12
CA ALA A 84 3.45 2.22 14.93
C ALA A 84 4.37 3.26 14.26
N PHE A 85 4.21 3.50 12.95
CA PHE A 85 5.13 4.33 12.17
C PHE A 85 4.62 5.73 11.84
N PHE A 86 3.31 6.00 11.96
CA PHE A 86 2.76 7.29 11.52
C PHE A 86 2.47 8.22 12.67
N GLN A 87 2.78 9.50 12.44
CA GLN A 87 2.25 10.59 13.25
C GLN A 87 0.81 10.90 12.78
N GLY A 88 0.02 11.57 13.62
CA GLY A 88 -1.43 11.72 13.47
C GLY A 88 -1.96 12.44 12.21
N ASN A 89 -1.11 12.74 11.21
CA ASN A 89 -1.48 13.29 9.92
C ASN A 89 -1.87 12.22 8.88
N ALA A 90 -1.81 10.93 9.22
CA ALA A 90 -2.15 9.85 8.32
C ALA A 90 -3.57 9.31 8.50
N HIS A 91 -4.21 8.94 7.38
CA HIS A 91 -5.48 8.20 7.31
C HIS A 91 -5.25 6.82 6.70
N LEU A 92 -5.87 5.82 7.30
CA LEU A 92 -5.65 4.41 6.99
C LEU A 92 -6.86 3.86 6.26
N LEU A 93 -6.64 3.34 5.05
CA LEU A 93 -7.70 2.81 4.21
C LEU A 93 -7.33 1.43 3.66
N SER A 94 -8.11 0.43 4.04
CA SER A 94 -7.99 -0.93 3.49
C SER A 94 -8.41 -0.98 2.02
N THR A 95 -7.93 -1.95 1.26
CA THR A 95 -8.39 -2.19 -0.13
C THR A 95 -9.90 -2.36 -0.20
N ARG A 96 -10.53 -3.05 0.77
CA ARG A 96 -11.98 -3.23 0.79
C ARG A 96 -12.72 -1.91 1.00
N ALA A 97 -12.28 -1.09 1.95
CA ALA A 97 -12.87 0.22 2.20
C ALA A 97 -12.69 1.19 1.02
N LEU A 98 -11.53 1.15 0.34
CA LEU A 98 -11.31 1.91 -0.88
C LEU A 98 -12.36 1.59 -1.96
N LEU A 99 -12.62 0.30 -2.22
CA LEU A 99 -13.62 -0.10 -3.21
C LEU A 99 -15.02 0.41 -2.86
N VAL A 100 -15.41 0.28 -1.59
CA VAL A 100 -16.71 0.81 -1.11
C VAL A 100 -16.79 2.33 -1.32
N GLY A 101 -15.75 3.08 -0.91
CA GLY A 101 -15.72 4.53 -1.12
C GLY A 101 -15.76 4.92 -2.60
N MET A 102 -15.12 4.16 -3.49
CA MET A 102 -15.19 4.38 -4.94
C MET A 102 -16.60 4.15 -5.48
N GLU A 103 -17.34 3.16 -4.98
CA GLU A 103 -18.74 2.93 -5.34
C GLU A 103 -19.64 4.08 -4.85
N GLU A 104 -19.47 4.50 -3.60
CA GLU A 104 -20.21 5.64 -3.02
C GLU A 104 -19.96 6.94 -3.81
N CYS A 105 -18.74 7.13 -4.31
CA CYS A 105 -18.39 8.23 -5.19
C CYS A 105 -18.78 8.02 -6.68
N SER A 106 -19.48 6.93 -7.02
CA SER A 106 -19.86 6.59 -8.40
C SER A 106 -18.68 6.46 -9.39
N ILE A 107 -17.50 6.10 -8.88
CA ILE A 107 -16.29 5.83 -9.69
C ILE A 107 -16.34 4.41 -10.26
N ILE A 108 -16.91 3.47 -9.50
CA ILE A 108 -17.18 2.09 -9.93
C ILE A 108 -18.66 1.77 -9.73
N GLU A 109 -19.17 0.80 -10.50
CA GLU A 109 -20.57 0.38 -10.41
C GLU A 109 -20.85 -0.47 -9.17
N SER A 110 -19.91 -1.33 -8.78
CA SER A 110 -20.06 -2.20 -7.60
C SER A 110 -18.72 -2.62 -7.01
N ALA A 111 -18.49 -2.30 -5.73
CA ALA A 111 -17.35 -2.77 -4.96
C ALA A 111 -17.38 -4.30 -4.78
N ASP A 112 -18.58 -4.88 -4.65
CA ASP A 112 -18.78 -6.31 -4.46
C ASP A 112 -18.40 -7.13 -5.69
N GLU A 113 -18.77 -6.68 -6.88
CA GLU A 113 -18.39 -7.36 -8.12
C GLU A 113 -16.86 -7.38 -8.31
N VAL A 114 -16.19 -6.25 -8.03
CA VAL A 114 -14.72 -6.18 -8.06
C VAL A 114 -14.10 -7.12 -7.03
N TRP A 115 -14.65 -7.17 -5.80
CA TRP A 115 -14.16 -8.08 -4.76
C TRP A 115 -14.30 -9.55 -5.13
N GLN A 116 -15.45 -9.93 -5.69
CA GLN A 116 -15.68 -11.30 -6.18
C GLN A 116 -14.76 -11.65 -7.34
N SER A 117 -14.43 -10.70 -8.21
CA SER A 117 -13.43 -10.89 -9.28
C SER A 117 -12.03 -11.18 -8.71
N ILE A 118 -11.62 -10.45 -7.66
CA ILE A 118 -10.34 -10.69 -6.96
C ILE A 118 -10.29 -12.12 -6.39
N ILE A 119 -11.35 -12.55 -5.69
CA ILE A 119 -11.46 -13.90 -5.12
C ILE A 119 -11.46 -14.96 -6.23
N SER A 120 -12.23 -14.75 -7.30
CA SER A 120 -12.35 -15.65 -8.44
C SER A 120 -11.03 -15.81 -9.21
N ALA A 121 -10.17 -14.79 -9.18
CA ALA A 121 -8.80 -14.85 -9.69
C ALA A 121 -7.84 -15.65 -8.80
N GLY A 122 -8.34 -16.28 -7.73
CA GLY A 122 -7.57 -17.13 -6.82
C GLY A 122 -6.78 -16.36 -5.76
N ARG A 123 -7.06 -15.08 -5.57
CA ARG A 123 -6.52 -14.28 -4.46
C ARG A 123 -7.32 -14.55 -3.18
N LYS A 124 -6.71 -14.22 -2.04
CA LYS A 124 -7.34 -14.33 -0.72
C LYS A 124 -7.15 -13.01 0.03
N PRO A 125 -7.78 -11.92 -0.43
CA PRO A 125 -7.68 -10.64 0.25
C PRO A 125 -8.36 -10.73 1.63
N SER A 126 -8.01 -9.84 2.54
CA SER A 126 -8.66 -9.76 3.85
C SER A 126 -10.01 -9.03 3.74
N ASP A 127 -11.06 -9.59 4.33
CA ASP A 127 -12.41 -8.99 4.36
C ASP A 127 -12.55 -7.83 5.37
N LYS A 128 -11.48 -7.49 6.08
CA LYS A 128 -11.50 -6.38 7.03
C LYS A 128 -11.68 -5.05 6.31
N MET A 129 -12.53 -4.23 6.90
CA MET A 129 -12.83 -2.89 6.44
C MET A 129 -12.23 -1.88 7.41
N ILE A 130 -11.25 -1.13 6.94
CA ILE A 130 -10.56 -0.09 7.71
C ILE A 130 -10.64 1.21 6.95
N ASP A 131 -11.20 2.19 7.65
CA ASP A 131 -11.35 3.57 7.25
C ASP A 131 -11.28 4.38 8.55
N GLN A 132 -10.08 4.83 8.92
CA GLN A 132 -9.87 5.53 10.18
C GLN A 132 -8.60 6.39 10.16
N PRO A 133 -8.54 7.47 10.96
CA PRO A 133 -7.29 8.16 11.21
C PRO A 133 -6.29 7.24 11.91
N SER A 134 -5.00 7.47 11.67
CA SER A 134 -3.94 6.81 12.43
C SER A 134 -4.06 7.17 13.91
N THR A 135 -3.93 6.16 14.78
CA THR A 135 -4.21 6.31 16.23
C THR A 135 -3.11 7.03 17.00
N TYR A 136 -1.99 7.39 16.35
CA TYR A 136 -0.89 8.07 17.01
C TYR A 136 -1.07 9.58 16.95
N SER A 137 -1.96 10.09 17.80
CA SER A 137 -2.04 11.52 18.05
C SER A 137 -2.33 11.76 19.52
N GLY A 138 -1.50 12.56 20.17
CA GLY A 138 -1.90 13.28 21.38
C GLY A 138 -3.10 14.21 21.13
N GLU A 139 -3.51 14.45 19.88
CA GLU A 139 -4.68 15.24 19.51
C GLU A 139 -5.36 14.67 18.26
N SER A 140 -6.51 14.02 18.46
CA SER A 140 -7.39 13.52 17.38
C SER A 140 -7.85 14.68 16.49
N ARG A 141 -7.56 14.59 15.18
CA ARG A 141 -8.20 15.46 14.17
C ARG A 141 -9.05 14.60 13.27
N SER A 142 -10.37 14.76 13.39
CA SER A 142 -11.33 14.13 12.48
C SER A 142 -11.24 14.77 11.11
N TRP A 143 -10.88 13.99 10.09
CA TRP A 143 -11.10 14.37 8.70
C TRP A 143 -12.61 14.43 8.42
N LYS A 144 -13.04 15.41 7.61
CA LYS A 144 -14.41 15.48 7.07
C LYS A 144 -14.29 15.69 5.55
N PRO A 145 -15.02 14.93 4.73
CA PRO A 145 -15.13 15.24 3.32
C PRO A 145 -15.85 16.58 3.13
N LEU A 146 -15.43 17.34 2.12
CA LEU A 146 -16.08 18.58 1.67
C LEU A 146 -17.39 18.30 0.93
#